data_AF-A0A6C2DNY7-F1
#
_entry.id   AF-A0A6C2DNY7-F1
#
_cell.length_a   1.000
_cell.length_b   1.000
_cell.length_c   1.000
_cell.angle_alpha   90.00
_cell.angle_beta   90.00
_cell.angle_gamma   90.00
#
_symmetry.space_group_name_H-M   'P 1'
#
loop_
_entity.id
_entity.type
_entity.pdbx_description
1 polymer ?
#
loop_
_entity_poly.entity_id
_entity_poly.type
_entity_poly.pdbx_seq_one_letter_code
_entity_poly.pdbx_strand_id
1 'polypeptide(L)'
;MSEYTDRLFATKKRYPFARWIANTIEDYNELSCKPYIAAFDTLIDHLAALGEQASTEAKLEAFQETVETLNDLNDNDGLIETGEREDLCEICNTIAIAAGIDPTKYGGGEGPASEWRDW
;
A
#
# COMPACT_ATOMS: atom_id res chain seq x y z
N MET A 1 12.82 -17.00 -7.32
CA MET A 1 11.66 -16.33 -6.69
C MET A 1 10.49 -17.30 -6.79
N SER A 2 9.61 -17.34 -5.80
CA SER A 2 8.41 -18.20 -5.81
C SER A 2 7.27 -17.51 -6.57
N GLU A 3 6.27 -18.27 -7.02
CA GLU A 3 5.08 -17.69 -7.68
C GLU A 3 4.37 -16.66 -6.79
N TYR A 4 4.34 -16.89 -5.47
CA TYR A 4 3.82 -15.93 -4.49
C TYR A 4 4.59 -14.60 -4.51
N THR A 5 5.91 -14.66 -4.44
CA THR A 5 6.76 -13.47 -4.49
C THR A 5 6.56 -12.75 -5.83
N ASP A 6 6.52 -13.47 -6.95
CA ASP A 6 6.32 -12.88 -8.28
C ASP A 6 4.95 -12.16 -8.38
N ARG A 7 3.88 -12.71 -7.77
CA ARG A 7 2.57 -12.04 -7.69
C ARG A 7 2.64 -10.74 -6.89
N LEU A 8 3.32 -10.72 -5.74
CA LEU A 8 3.50 -9.51 -4.94
C LEU A 8 4.26 -8.45 -5.72
N PHE A 9 5.40 -8.77 -6.31
CA PHE A 9 6.20 -7.81 -7.10
C PHE A 9 5.47 -7.32 -8.36
N ALA A 10 4.58 -8.13 -8.94
CA ALA A 10 3.77 -7.70 -10.08
C ALA A 10 2.82 -6.54 -9.72
N THR A 11 2.43 -6.39 -8.46
CA THR A 11 1.55 -5.30 -8.00
C THR A 11 2.20 -3.92 -8.12
N LYS A 12 3.54 -3.83 -8.14
CA LYS A 12 4.27 -2.55 -8.35
C LYS A 12 3.87 -1.83 -9.64
N LYS A 13 3.41 -2.58 -10.65
CA LYS A 13 2.87 -2.02 -11.92
C LYS A 13 1.55 -1.28 -11.76
N ARG A 14 0.89 -1.41 -10.60
CA ARG A 14 -0.38 -0.75 -10.24
C ARG A 14 -0.16 0.48 -9.35
N TYR A 15 1.09 0.83 -9.04
CA TYR A 15 1.36 2.02 -8.24
C TYR A 15 0.81 3.28 -8.91
N PRO A 16 0.09 4.14 -8.16
CA PRO A 16 -0.54 5.33 -8.70
C PRO A 16 0.44 6.49 -8.88
N PHE A 17 1.63 6.42 -8.27
CA PHE A 17 2.59 7.54 -8.17
C PHE A 17 3.08 8.09 -9.52
N ALA A 18 3.23 7.23 -10.54
CA ALA A 18 3.59 7.71 -11.87
C ALA A 18 2.49 8.61 -12.46
N ARG A 19 1.21 8.32 -12.17
CA ARG A 19 0.08 9.17 -12.56
C ARG A 19 0.04 10.43 -11.71
N TRP A 20 0.27 10.34 -10.40
CA TRP A 20 0.32 11.51 -9.51
C TRP A 20 1.34 12.54 -10.00
N ILE A 21 2.56 12.10 -10.30
CA ILE A 21 3.64 12.95 -10.85
C ILE A 21 3.26 13.52 -12.23
N ALA A 22 2.60 12.72 -13.08
CA ALA A 22 2.21 13.15 -14.43
C ALA A 22 1.09 14.21 -14.45
N ASN A 23 0.32 14.36 -13.37
CA ASN A 23 -0.76 15.34 -13.28
C ASN A 23 -0.26 16.79 -13.10
N THR A 24 1.06 17.01 -12.98
CA THR A 24 1.73 18.34 -12.98
C THR A 24 1.30 19.30 -11.86
N ILE A 25 0.66 18.79 -10.82
CA ILE A 25 0.44 19.56 -9.58
C ILE A 25 1.81 19.66 -8.88
N GLU A 26 2.25 20.88 -8.53
CA GLU A 26 3.61 21.16 -8.03
C GLU A 26 4.03 20.25 -6.86
N ASP A 27 3.08 19.90 -6.01
CA ASP A 27 3.32 19.10 -4.81
C ASP A 27 3.57 17.60 -5.11
N TYR A 28 3.18 17.10 -6.29
CA TYR A 28 3.39 15.71 -6.70
C TYR A 28 4.58 15.60 -7.67
N ASN A 29 5.72 15.20 -7.13
CA ASN A 29 6.96 15.02 -7.88
C ASN A 29 7.73 13.79 -7.37
N GLU A 30 8.84 13.47 -8.03
CA GLU A 30 9.64 12.30 -7.68
C GLU A 30 10.13 12.32 -6.22
N LEU A 31 10.40 13.49 -5.64
CA LEU A 31 10.86 13.60 -4.26
C LEU A 31 9.73 13.39 -3.26
N SER A 32 8.56 13.98 -3.50
CA SER A 32 7.42 13.86 -2.60
C SER A 32 6.75 12.48 -2.66
N CYS A 33 6.71 11.83 -3.83
CA CYS A 33 6.15 10.47 -3.94
C CYS A 33 7.11 9.36 -3.49
N LYS A 34 8.42 9.64 -3.37
CA LYS A 34 9.42 8.61 -3.02
C LYS A 34 9.17 7.91 -1.68
N PRO A 35 8.81 8.60 -0.58
CA PRO A 35 8.51 7.95 0.69
C PRO A 35 7.30 7.01 0.60
N TYR A 36 6.26 7.39 -0.14
CA TYR A 36 5.09 6.55 -0.38
C TYR A 36 5.44 5.29 -1.16
N ILE A 37 6.23 5.42 -2.25
CA ILE A 37 6.75 4.28 -3.00
C ILE A 37 7.53 3.35 -2.07
N ALA A 38 8.40 3.91 -1.23
CA ALA A 38 9.22 3.14 -0.30
C ALA A 38 8.38 2.39 0.75
N ALA A 39 7.27 2.97 1.22
CA ALA A 39 6.36 2.30 2.15
C ALA A 39 5.75 1.04 1.52
N PHE A 40 5.24 1.12 0.29
CA PHE A 40 4.71 -0.06 -0.41
C PHE A 40 5.77 -1.05 -0.86
N ASP A 41 6.96 -0.59 -1.23
CA ASP A 41 8.08 -1.47 -1.53
C ASP A 41 8.47 -2.28 -0.28
N THR A 42 8.51 -1.63 0.88
CA THR A 42 8.76 -2.27 2.17
C THR A 42 7.67 -3.28 2.52
N LEU A 43 6.40 -2.96 2.31
CA LEU A 43 5.29 -3.90 2.47
C LEU A 43 5.48 -5.16 1.63
N ILE A 44 5.77 -4.99 0.33
CA ILE A 44 5.97 -6.11 -0.60
C ILE A 44 7.17 -6.97 -0.18
N ASP A 45 8.27 -6.33 0.19
CA ASP A 45 9.48 -7.03 0.64
C ASP A 45 9.25 -7.78 1.96
N HIS A 46 8.52 -7.18 2.90
CA HIS A 46 8.13 -7.81 4.17
C HIS A 46 7.22 -9.03 3.92
N LEU A 47 6.16 -8.88 3.11
CA LEU A 47 5.27 -9.98 2.74
C LEU A 47 6.01 -11.10 1.99
N ALA A 48 6.97 -10.75 1.13
CA ALA A 48 7.81 -11.72 0.43
C ALA A 48 8.73 -12.49 1.39
N ALA A 49 9.28 -11.81 2.40
CA ALA A 49 10.12 -12.42 3.43
C ALA A 49 9.33 -13.35 4.38
N LEU A 50 8.11 -12.95 4.75
CA LEU A 50 7.18 -13.80 5.52
C LEU A 50 6.81 -15.07 4.74
N GLY A 51 6.59 -14.94 3.43
CA GLY A 51 6.23 -16.03 2.56
C GLY A 51 4.74 -16.41 2.59
N GLU A 52 4.32 -17.22 1.61
CA GLU A 52 2.90 -17.51 1.37
C GLU A 52 2.21 -18.20 2.56
N GLN A 53 2.94 -19.04 3.29
CA GLN A 53 2.43 -19.85 4.40
C GLN A 53 2.41 -19.11 5.74
N ALA A 54 2.87 -17.85 5.79
CA ALA A 54 2.75 -17.04 6.99
C ALA A 54 1.28 -16.83 7.37
N SER A 55 1.02 -16.64 8.66
CA SER A 55 -0.33 -16.42 9.17
C SER A 55 -0.93 -15.13 8.62
N THR A 56 -2.26 -15.09 8.53
CA THR A 56 -2.97 -13.88 8.10
C THR A 56 -2.66 -12.71 9.01
N GLU A 57 -2.55 -12.95 10.33
CA GLU A 57 -2.21 -11.94 11.33
C GLU A 57 -0.84 -11.31 11.08
N ALA A 58 0.19 -12.11 10.80
CA ALA A 58 1.53 -11.58 10.51
C ALA A 58 1.58 -10.76 9.22
N LYS A 59 0.79 -11.16 8.21
CA LYS A 59 0.66 -10.38 6.97
C LYS A 59 -0.10 -9.07 7.22
N LEU A 60 -1.15 -9.08 8.03
CA LEU A 60 -1.92 -7.88 8.39
C LEU A 60 -1.09 -6.89 9.21
N GLU A 61 -0.20 -7.37 10.07
CA GLU A 61 0.76 -6.52 10.80
C GLU A 61 1.61 -5.70 9.83
N ALA A 62 2.09 -6.30 8.74
CA ALA A 62 2.81 -5.56 7.69
C ALA A 62 1.94 -4.49 7.01
N PHE A 63 0.64 -4.75 6.80
CA PHE A 63 -0.29 -3.73 6.30
C PHE A 63 -0.49 -2.60 7.30
N GLN A 64 -0.66 -2.92 8.58
CA GLN A 64 -0.79 -1.92 9.64
C GLN A 64 0.44 -1.00 9.68
N GLU A 65 1.64 -1.56 9.75
CA GLU A 65 2.89 -0.79 9.74
C GLU A 65 2.99 0.14 8.53
N THR A 66 2.55 -0.34 7.36
CA THR A 66 2.54 0.46 6.13
C THR A 66 1.53 1.60 6.21
N VAL A 67 0.32 1.34 6.70
CA VAL A 67 -0.74 2.36 6.81
C VAL A 67 -0.37 3.42 7.85
N GLU A 68 0.19 3.02 8.98
CA GLU A 68 0.71 3.95 10.00
C GLU A 68 1.84 4.82 9.42
N THR A 69 2.74 4.24 8.61
CA THR A 69 3.74 5.02 7.89
C THR A 69 3.10 6.03 6.92
N LEU A 70 2.01 5.66 6.24
CA LEU A 70 1.28 6.56 5.35
C LEU A 70 0.57 7.69 6.12
N ASN A 71 0.01 7.40 7.30
CA ASN A 71 -0.56 8.40 8.21
C ASN A 71 0.52 9.42 8.59
N ASP A 72 1.69 8.95 9.04
CA ASP A 72 2.82 9.81 9.40
C ASP A 72 3.27 10.69 8.22
N LEU A 73 3.36 10.14 7.01
CA LEU A 73 3.73 10.91 5.82
C LEU A 73 2.72 12.02 5.54
N ASN A 74 1.43 11.69 5.55
CA ASN A 74 0.36 12.66 5.31
C ASN A 74 0.28 13.75 6.38
N ASP A 75 0.54 13.42 7.65
CA ASP A 75 0.61 14.41 8.72
C ASP A 75 1.73 15.44 8.49
N ASN A 76 2.78 15.06 7.75
CA ASN A 76 3.90 15.93 7.43
C ASN A 76 3.70 16.76 6.15
N ASP A 77 3.17 16.18 5.08
CA ASP A 77 3.09 16.82 3.77
C ASP A 77 1.67 17.18 3.29
N GLY A 78 0.63 16.59 3.88
CA GLY A 78 -0.77 16.81 3.53
C GLY A 78 -1.17 16.36 2.13
N LEU A 79 -0.41 15.44 1.51
CA LEU A 79 -0.62 15.05 0.11
C LEU A 79 -1.83 14.13 -0.12
N ILE A 80 -2.37 13.48 0.91
CA ILE A 80 -3.44 12.49 0.74
C ILE A 80 -4.81 13.19 0.75
N GLU A 81 -5.27 13.62 -0.44
CA GLU A 81 -6.64 14.05 -0.68
C GLU A 81 -7.55 12.91 -1.17
N THR A 82 -8.84 13.18 -1.41
CA THR A 82 -9.85 12.14 -1.72
C THR A 82 -9.45 11.18 -2.84
N GLY A 83 -8.81 11.67 -3.92
CA GLY A 83 -8.38 10.80 -5.02
C GLY A 83 -7.23 9.89 -4.62
N GLU A 84 -6.25 10.43 -3.91
CA GLU A 84 -5.09 9.72 -3.39
C GLU A 84 -5.50 8.67 -2.36
N ARG A 85 -6.52 8.97 -1.52
CA ARG A 85 -7.09 8.00 -0.58
C ARG A 85 -7.62 6.76 -1.30
N GLU A 86 -8.41 6.95 -2.35
CA GLU A 86 -8.98 5.86 -3.14
C GLU A 86 -7.87 5.01 -3.77
N ASP A 87 -6.86 5.67 -4.34
CA ASP A 87 -5.72 5.01 -4.96
C ASP A 87 -4.91 4.17 -3.96
N LEU A 88 -4.63 4.73 -2.78
CA LEU A 88 -3.88 4.05 -1.71
C LEU A 88 -4.66 2.84 -1.17
N CYS A 89 -5.98 2.96 -1.04
CA CYS A 89 -6.83 1.82 -0.67
C CYS A 89 -6.84 0.75 -1.76
N GLU A 90 -6.92 1.14 -3.04
CA GLU A 90 -6.92 0.19 -4.16
C GLU A 90 -5.60 -0.60 -4.23
N ILE A 91 -4.45 0.07 -4.05
CA ILE A 91 -3.16 -0.64 -4.06
C ILE A 91 -3.01 -1.54 -2.84
N CYS A 92 -3.45 -1.13 -1.64
CA CYS A 92 -3.49 -1.99 -0.46
C CYS A 92 -4.34 -3.25 -0.73
N ASN A 93 -5.52 -3.10 -1.33
CA ASN A 93 -6.38 -4.24 -1.67
C ASN A 93 -5.75 -5.15 -2.72
N THR A 94 -5.08 -4.56 -3.72
CA THR A 94 -4.35 -5.31 -4.75
C THR A 94 -3.23 -6.16 -4.14
N ILE A 95 -2.46 -5.58 -3.21
CA ILE A 95 -1.39 -6.30 -2.49
C ILE A 95 -1.98 -7.37 -1.56
N ALA A 96 -3.10 -7.09 -0.88
CA ALA A 96 -3.78 -8.05 -0.02
C ALA A 96 -4.20 -9.30 -0.79
N ILE A 97 -4.84 -9.11 -1.95
CA ILE A 97 -5.22 -10.21 -2.84
C ILE A 97 -3.98 -11.01 -3.28
N ALA A 98 -2.90 -10.34 -3.67
CA ALA A 98 -1.65 -10.99 -4.06
C ALA A 98 -1.01 -11.79 -2.90
N ALA A 99 -1.18 -11.31 -1.66
CA ALA A 99 -0.74 -11.95 -0.42
C ALA A 99 -1.63 -13.12 0.04
N GLY A 100 -2.76 -13.35 -0.65
CA GLY A 100 -3.76 -14.37 -0.30
C GLY A 100 -4.74 -13.92 0.79
N ILE A 101 -4.84 -12.61 1.04
CA ILE A 101 -5.80 -12.01 1.97
C ILE A 101 -7.02 -11.54 1.18
N ASP A 102 -8.21 -11.84 1.71
CA ASP A 102 -9.48 -11.34 1.17
C ASP A 102 -9.78 -9.96 1.78
N PRO A 103 -9.64 -8.86 1.02
CA PRO A 103 -9.81 -7.51 1.55
C PRO A 103 -11.25 -7.25 2.04
N THR A 104 -12.26 -7.97 1.53
CA THR A 104 -13.67 -7.75 1.89
C THR A 104 -13.98 -8.11 3.35
N LYS A 105 -13.05 -8.78 4.04
CA LYS A 105 -13.17 -9.14 5.46
C LYS A 105 -12.74 -8.03 6.42
N TYR A 106 -12.17 -6.95 5.91
CA TYR A 106 -11.57 -5.87 6.70
C TYR A 106 -12.18 -4.52 6.30
N GLY A 107 -12.21 -3.57 7.23
CA GLY A 107 -12.63 -2.21 6.95
C GLY A 107 -14.10 -2.09 6.58
N GLY A 108 -14.96 -2.96 7.11
CA GLY A 108 -16.37 -3.04 6.68
C GLY A 108 -16.55 -3.46 5.20
N GLY A 109 -15.53 -4.07 4.59
CA GLY A 109 -15.52 -4.47 3.19
C GLY A 109 -14.66 -3.58 2.29
N GLU A 110 -14.10 -2.50 2.82
CA GLU A 110 -13.26 -1.56 2.06
C GLU A 110 -11.79 -2.00 1.95
N GLY A 111 -11.33 -2.89 2.82
CA GLY A 111 -9.97 -3.41 2.78
C GLY A 111 -9.15 -3.22 4.06
N PRO A 112 -7.93 -3.80 4.12
CA PRO A 112 -7.06 -3.70 5.29
C PRO A 112 -6.66 -2.26 5.61
N ALA A 113 -6.47 -1.40 4.61
CA ALA A 113 -6.09 0.00 4.85
C ALA A 113 -7.11 0.76 5.72
N SER A 114 -8.39 0.47 5.54
CA SER A 114 -9.48 1.13 6.28
C SER A 114 -9.51 0.82 7.77
N GLU A 115 -8.77 -0.20 8.24
CA GLU A 115 -8.69 -0.53 9.66
C GLU A 115 -7.84 0.47 10.45
N TRP A 116 -6.86 1.11 9.78
CA TRP A 116 -5.83 1.93 10.45
C TRP A 116 -5.59 3.30 9.81
N ARG A 117 -6.18 3.61 8.66
CA ARG A 117 -5.95 4.91 8.00
C ARG A 117 -6.54 6.06 8.82
N ASP A 118 -5.75 7.12 8.98
CA ASP A 118 -6.20 8.41 9.53
C ASP A 118 -6.36 9.46 8.41
N TRP A 119 -5.84 9.15 7.23
CA TRP A 119 -5.82 10.06 6.10
C TRP A 119 -7.10 10.14 5.31
#